data_AF-A0ABD2QJ92-F1
#
_entry.id   AF-A0ABD2QJ92-F1
#
_cell.length_a   1.000
_cell.length_b   1.000
_cell.length_c   1.000
_cell.angle_alpha   90.00
_cell.angle_beta   90.00
_cell.angle_gamma   90.00
#
_symmetry.space_group_name_H-M   'P 1'
#
loop_
_entity.id
_entity.type
_entity.pdbx_description
1 polymer ?
#
loop_
_entity_poly.entity_id
_entity_poly.type
_entity_poly.pdbx_seq_one_letter_code
_entity_poly.pdbx_strand_id
1 'polypeptide(L)'
;MIKAELEKEKLCMIGKKERIPIIDPVIAARESAELAEIKRKAEMVEIDQEVSVVIIKPELSSEDMLQEIKQNFAKDGFTILLEKNILIEREVARNHYSFLENEDDTNYTENLCSNQSTILVIVKNAENSIQDVLSKVGPFNYEHAKNSFPESLVAKYGLSNVQNGLEAAQNKEQANK
;
A
#
# COMPACT_ATOMS: atom_id res chain seq x y z
N MET A 1 -2.16 -23.36 47.29
CA MET A 1 -1.53 -23.00 46.01
C MET A 1 -0.61 -24.11 45.49
N ILE A 2 0.45 -24.50 46.21
CA ILE A 2 1.48 -25.46 45.75
C ILE A 2 0.96 -26.86 45.35
N LYS A 3 -0.03 -27.44 46.07
CA LYS A 3 -0.59 -28.77 45.73
C LYS A 3 -1.25 -28.83 44.36
N ALA A 4 -1.89 -27.74 43.93
CA ALA A 4 -2.61 -27.69 42.65
C ALA A 4 -1.65 -27.58 41.45
N GLU A 5 -0.57 -26.80 41.57
CA GLU A 5 0.51 -26.77 40.57
C GLU A 5 1.18 -28.15 40.41
N LEU A 6 1.42 -28.85 41.52
CA LEU A 6 2.04 -30.17 41.50
C LEU A 6 1.17 -31.23 40.78
N GLU A 7 -0.15 -31.18 40.94
CA GLU A 7 -1.06 -32.05 40.20
C GLU A 7 -1.10 -31.73 38.70
N LYS A 8 -1.06 -30.45 38.33
CA LYS A 8 -0.95 -30.03 36.93
C LYS A 8 0.33 -30.55 36.29
N GLU A 9 1.47 -30.42 36.98
CA GLU A 9 2.77 -30.93 36.51
C GLU A 9 2.75 -32.46 36.33
N LYS A 10 2.18 -33.21 37.28
CA LYS A 10 2.03 -34.67 37.16
C LYS A 10 1.19 -35.06 35.95
N LEU A 11 0.11 -34.33 35.66
CA LEU A 11 -0.74 -34.56 34.49
C LEU A 11 0.01 -34.26 33.18
N CYS A 12 0.84 -33.22 33.14
CA CYS A 12 1.72 -32.93 32.00
C CYS A 12 2.75 -34.05 31.78
N MET A 13 3.38 -34.55 32.85
CA MET A 13 4.39 -35.61 32.79
C MET A 13 3.86 -36.95 32.28
N ILE A 14 2.61 -37.28 32.57
CA ILE A 14 1.96 -38.51 32.08
C ILE A 14 1.22 -38.32 30.75
N GLY A 15 1.40 -37.18 30.07
CA GLY A 15 0.79 -36.90 28.77
C GLY A 15 -0.73 -36.70 28.79
N LYS A 16 -1.35 -36.60 29.98
CA LYS A 16 -2.79 -36.38 30.12
C LYS A 16 -3.18 -34.90 30.02
N LYS A 17 -2.19 -34.02 29.96
CA LYS A 17 -2.37 -32.59 29.78
C LYS A 17 -1.20 -32.03 28.97
N GLU A 18 -1.49 -31.14 28.03
CA GLU A 18 -0.43 -30.42 27.33
C GLU A 18 0.13 -29.31 28.22
N ARG A 19 1.45 -29.15 28.17
CA ARG A 19 2.12 -28.06 28.87
C ARG A 19 1.77 -26.75 28.14
N ILE A 20 1.11 -25.84 28.83
CA ILE A 20 0.84 -24.51 28.31
C ILE A 20 2.16 -23.71 28.45
N PRO A 21 2.79 -23.28 27.35
CA PRO A 21 3.97 -22.44 27.43
C PRO A 21 3.59 -21.10 28.05
N ILE A 22 4.36 -20.64 29.04
CA ILE A 22 4.31 -19.26 29.48
C ILE A 22 5.17 -18.48 28.52
N ILE A 23 4.53 -17.76 27.61
CA ILE A 23 5.21 -16.94 26.62
C ILE A 23 5.39 -15.55 27.24
N ASP A 24 6.64 -15.14 27.41
CA ASP A 24 6.94 -13.77 27.84
C ASP A 24 6.51 -12.81 26.72
N PRO A 25 5.62 -11.83 26.99
CA PRO A 25 5.13 -10.91 25.98
C PRO A 25 6.25 -10.09 25.33
N VAL A 26 7.36 -9.83 26.04
CA VAL A 26 8.52 -9.12 25.50
C VAL A 26 9.29 -10.01 24.52
N ILE A 27 9.44 -11.30 24.82
CA ILE A 27 10.12 -12.25 23.93
C ILE A 27 9.29 -12.47 22.66
N ALA A 28 7.98 -12.68 22.79
CA ALA A 28 7.09 -12.86 21.63
C ALA A 28 7.08 -11.64 20.70
N ALA A 29 7.03 -10.42 21.26
CA ALA A 29 7.10 -9.20 20.46
C ALA A 29 8.43 -9.08 19.70
N ARG A 30 9.55 -9.42 20.35
CA ARG A 30 10.89 -9.41 19.74
C ARG A 30 11.00 -10.41 18.60
N GLU A 31 10.57 -11.66 18.81
CA GLU A 31 10.61 -12.71 17.77
C GLU A 31 9.75 -12.32 16.57
N SER A 32 8.56 -11.76 16.80
CA SER A 32 7.69 -11.25 15.73
C SER A 32 8.35 -10.11 14.95
N ALA A 33 9.02 -9.18 15.63
CA ALA A 33 9.73 -8.09 14.96
C ALA A 33 10.92 -8.60 14.14
N GLU A 34 11.68 -9.57 14.66
CA GLU A 34 12.82 -10.18 13.97
C GLU A 34 12.38 -10.96 12.72
N LEU A 35 11.26 -11.70 12.80
CA LEU A 35 10.65 -12.35 11.64
C LEU A 35 10.16 -11.35 10.59
N ALA A 36 9.58 -10.22 11.02
CA ALA A 36 9.15 -9.16 10.10
C ALA A 36 10.35 -8.52 9.38
N GLU A 37 11.46 -8.29 10.08
CA GLU A 37 12.71 -7.77 9.52
C GLU A 37 13.32 -8.75 8.51
N ILE A 38 13.36 -10.05 8.83
CA ILE A 38 13.85 -11.11 7.93
C ILE A 38 12.98 -11.17 6.67
N LYS A 39 11.65 -11.14 6.83
CA LYS A 39 10.72 -11.14 5.70
C LYS A 39 10.91 -9.90 4.82
N ARG A 40 11.01 -8.71 5.42
CA ARG A 40 11.29 -7.45 4.70
C ARG A 40 12.59 -7.52 3.90
N LYS A 41 13.66 -8.09 4.47
CA LYS A 41 14.94 -8.27 3.77
C LYS A 41 14.86 -9.31 2.65
N ALA A 42 14.09 -10.38 2.83
CA ALA A 42 13.87 -11.38 1.79
C ALA A 42 13.03 -10.85 0.62
N GLU A 43 12.14 -9.89 0.88
CA GLU A 43 11.29 -9.22 -0.12
C GLU A 43 11.95 -7.98 -0.75
N MET A 44 13.16 -7.60 -0.31
CA MET A 44 13.92 -6.51 -0.94
C MET A 44 14.40 -6.97 -2.32
N VAL A 45 13.89 -6.30 -3.36
CA VAL A 45 14.32 -6.50 -4.74
C VAL A 45 15.26 -5.36 -5.11
N GLU A 46 16.51 -5.67 -5.48
CA GLU A 46 17.40 -4.69 -6.10
C GLU A 46 16.96 -4.46 -7.55
N ILE A 47 16.47 -3.26 -7.82
CA ILE A 47 16.04 -2.84 -9.16
C ILE A 47 17.02 -1.75 -9.61
N ASP A 48 17.80 -2.05 -10.65
CA ASP A 48 18.80 -1.12 -11.23
C ASP A 48 18.18 -0.10 -12.20
N GLN A 49 16.85 0.02 -12.18
CA GLN A 49 16.06 0.88 -13.06
C GLN A 49 15.28 1.88 -12.22
N GLU A 50 15.03 3.07 -12.76
CA GLU A 50 14.09 3.99 -12.13
C GLU A 50 12.68 3.38 -12.18
N VAL A 51 12.08 3.20 -11.02
CA VAL A 51 10.69 2.75 -10.86
C VAL A 51 9.83 3.88 -10.34
N SER A 52 8.53 3.80 -10.61
CA SER A 52 7.53 4.69 -10.05
C SER A 52 6.48 3.88 -9.28
N VAL A 53 5.87 4.52 -8.31
CA VAL A 53 4.77 3.94 -7.52
C VAL A 53 3.48 4.63 -7.91
N VAL A 54 2.45 3.84 -8.16
CA VAL A 54 1.07 4.31 -8.42
C VAL A 54 0.15 3.74 -7.36
N ILE A 55 -0.63 4.61 -6.74
CA ILE A 55 -1.70 4.25 -5.81
C ILE A 55 -3.01 4.37 -6.57
N ILE A 56 -3.71 3.25 -6.73
CA ILE A 56 -5.10 3.22 -7.17
C ILE A 56 -5.97 3.30 -5.92
N LYS A 57 -6.75 4.38 -5.85
CA LYS A 57 -7.55 4.73 -4.67
C LYS A 57 -8.81 3.86 -4.54
N PRO A 58 -9.41 3.81 -3.34
CA PRO A 58 -10.53 2.91 -3.01
C PRO A 58 -11.73 2.97 -3.94
N GLU A 59 -12.01 4.12 -4.55
CA GLU A 59 -13.12 4.30 -5.50
C GLU A 59 -12.98 3.45 -6.77
N LEU A 60 -11.77 3.00 -7.10
CA LEU A 60 -11.46 2.17 -8.28
C LEU A 60 -11.15 0.70 -7.89
N SER A 61 -11.64 0.24 -6.74
CA SER A 61 -11.29 -1.08 -6.16
C SER A 61 -11.97 -2.29 -6.81
N SER A 62 -12.90 -2.11 -7.74
CA SER A 62 -13.52 -3.24 -8.45
C SER A 62 -12.53 -3.95 -9.37
N GLU A 63 -12.55 -5.29 -9.41
CA GLU A 63 -11.60 -6.10 -10.19
C GLU A 63 -11.56 -5.72 -11.68
N ASP A 64 -12.71 -5.48 -12.30
CA ASP A 64 -12.80 -5.08 -13.72
C ASP A 64 -12.08 -3.75 -13.98
N MET A 65 -12.29 -2.76 -13.11
CA MET A 65 -11.63 -1.45 -13.22
C MET A 65 -10.12 -1.55 -13.00
N LEU A 66 -9.69 -2.31 -11.99
CA LEU A 66 -8.26 -2.54 -11.74
C LEU A 66 -7.60 -3.22 -12.94
N GLN A 67 -8.25 -4.24 -13.51
CA GLN A 67 -7.76 -4.92 -14.69
C GLN A 67 -7.69 -3.99 -15.90
N GLU A 68 -8.69 -3.13 -16.11
CA GLU A 68 -8.69 -2.14 -17.18
C GLU A 68 -7.52 -1.14 -17.06
N ILE A 69 -7.31 -0.58 -15.86
CA ILE A 69 -6.21 0.35 -15.58
C ILE A 69 -4.85 -0.32 -15.83
N LYS A 70 -4.66 -1.55 -15.34
CA LYS A 70 -3.44 -2.33 -15.58
C LYS A 70 -3.21 -2.59 -17.07
N GLN A 71 -4.26 -2.91 -17.83
CA GLN A 71 -4.17 -3.05 -19.29
C GLN A 71 -3.82 -1.72 -19.97
N ASN A 72 -4.29 -0.59 -19.46
CA ASN A 72 -3.99 0.73 -19.99
C ASN A 72 -2.50 1.06 -19.85
N PHE A 73 -1.90 0.74 -18.71
CA PHE A 73 -0.45 0.79 -18.52
C PHE A 73 0.28 -0.18 -19.47
N ALA A 74 -0.13 -1.44 -19.53
CA ALA A 74 0.54 -2.44 -20.39
C ALA A 74 0.52 -2.06 -21.88
N LYS A 75 -0.58 -1.49 -22.38
CA LYS A 75 -0.72 -1.03 -23.78
C LYS A 75 0.28 0.08 -24.13
N ASP A 76 0.65 0.90 -23.17
CA ASP A 76 1.59 2.01 -23.33
C ASP A 76 3.06 1.60 -23.05
N GLY A 77 3.31 0.30 -22.91
CA GLY A 77 4.64 -0.27 -22.72
C GLY A 77 5.14 -0.27 -21.28
N PHE A 78 4.27 0.02 -20.31
CA PHE A 78 4.64 -0.08 -18.90
C PHE A 78 4.62 -1.55 -18.43
N THR A 79 5.58 -1.89 -17.57
CA THR A 79 5.67 -3.18 -16.89
C THR A 79 5.37 -2.99 -15.41
N ILE A 80 4.41 -3.76 -14.89
CA ILE A 80 4.10 -3.80 -13.45
C ILE A 80 5.01 -4.85 -12.81
N LEU A 81 5.86 -4.42 -11.88
CA LEU A 81 6.81 -5.27 -11.17
C LEU A 81 6.20 -5.87 -9.90
N LEU A 82 5.35 -5.09 -9.23
CA LEU A 82 4.72 -5.48 -7.97
C LEU A 82 3.31 -4.89 -7.89
N GLU A 83 2.39 -5.68 -7.34
CA GLU A 83 1.03 -5.27 -7.03
C GLU A 83 0.72 -5.67 -5.58
N LYS A 84 0.18 -4.74 -4.80
CA LYS A 84 -0.16 -4.99 -3.40
C LYS A 84 -1.44 -4.26 -3.01
N ASN A 85 -2.40 -4.99 -2.47
CA ASN A 85 -3.59 -4.41 -1.87
C ASN A 85 -3.31 -4.07 -0.40
N ILE A 86 -3.61 -2.83 -0.01
CA ILE A 86 -3.40 -2.35 1.35
C ILE A 86 -4.62 -1.61 1.88
N LEU A 87 -4.87 -1.73 3.18
CA LEU A 87 -5.73 -0.80 3.92
C LEU A 87 -4.82 0.27 4.49
N ILE A 88 -5.04 1.53 4.12
CA ILE A 88 -4.26 2.65 4.61
C ILE A 88 -4.85 3.12 5.92
N GLU A 89 -4.02 3.15 6.96
CA GLU A 89 -4.43 3.64 8.27
C GLU A 89 -4.63 5.16 8.26
N ARG A 90 -5.60 5.63 9.04
CA ARG A 90 -5.98 7.05 9.09
C ARG A 90 -4.82 7.97 9.44
N GLU A 91 -3.94 7.56 10.34
CA GLU A 91 -2.77 8.36 10.72
C GLU A 91 -1.79 8.51 9.54
N VAL A 92 -1.58 7.45 8.77
CA VAL A 92 -0.72 7.48 7.57
C VAL A 92 -1.34 8.37 6.49
N ALA A 93 -2.63 8.22 6.22
CA ALA A 93 -3.35 9.06 5.26
C ALA A 93 -3.33 10.55 5.65
N ARG A 94 -3.53 10.87 6.92
CA ARG A 94 -3.47 12.24 7.43
C ARG A 94 -2.07 12.84 7.31
N ASN A 95 -1.03 12.07 7.60
CA ASN A 95 0.35 12.51 7.41
C ASN A 95 0.67 12.73 5.92
N HIS A 96 0.07 11.95 5.04
CA HIS A 96 0.22 12.11 3.59
C HIS A 96 -0.43 13.41 3.10
N TYR A 97 -1.61 13.76 3.60
CA TYR A 97 -2.37 14.96 3.21
C TYR A 97 -2.19 16.16 4.15
N SER A 98 -1.19 16.13 5.05
CA SER A 98 -0.98 17.17 6.07
C SER A 98 -0.65 18.57 5.52
N PHE A 99 -0.36 18.67 4.22
CA PHE A 99 -0.10 19.92 3.52
C PHE A 99 -1.39 20.65 3.06
N LEU A 100 -2.55 19.99 3.14
CA LEU A 100 -3.86 20.57 2.80
C LEU A 100 -4.47 21.33 3.98
N GLU A 101 -5.44 22.21 3.70
CA GLU A 101 -6.23 22.86 4.75
C GLU A 101 -7.16 21.87 5.47
N ASN A 102 -7.52 22.11 6.74
CA ASN A 102 -8.13 21.10 7.62
C ASN A 102 -9.38 20.38 7.07
N GLU A 103 -10.30 21.08 6.40
CA GLU A 103 -11.51 20.45 5.84
C GLU A 103 -11.20 19.59 4.61
N ASP A 104 -10.27 20.04 3.77
CA ASP A 104 -9.78 19.24 2.64
C ASP A 104 -9.03 18.01 3.16
N ASP A 105 -8.04 18.17 4.04
CA ASP A 105 -7.28 17.05 4.64
C ASP A 105 -8.21 15.93 5.17
N THR A 106 -9.29 16.30 5.85
CA THR A 106 -10.27 15.34 6.38
C THR A 106 -10.94 14.53 5.27
N ASN A 107 -11.45 15.19 4.22
CA ASN A 107 -12.14 14.51 3.12
C ASN A 107 -11.21 13.58 2.34
N TYR A 108 -9.96 14.00 2.07
CA TYR A 108 -8.98 13.18 1.36
C TYR A 108 -8.56 11.96 2.21
N THR A 109 -8.34 12.18 3.51
CA THR A 109 -8.02 11.13 4.47
C THR A 109 -9.16 10.11 4.58
N GLU A 110 -10.40 10.55 4.71
CA GLU A 110 -11.56 9.66 4.79
C GLU A 110 -11.76 8.84 3.52
N ASN A 111 -11.58 9.46 2.35
CA ASN A 111 -11.68 8.74 1.07
C ASN A 111 -10.61 7.64 0.97
N LEU A 112 -9.35 7.95 1.28
CA LEU A 112 -8.24 7.00 1.18
C LEU A 112 -8.37 5.81 2.16
N CYS A 113 -8.99 6.05 3.32
CA CYS A 113 -9.24 5.02 4.34
C CYS A 113 -10.57 4.26 4.16
N SER A 114 -11.39 4.61 3.17
CA SER A 114 -12.74 4.06 3.01
C SER A 114 -12.75 2.58 2.63
N ASN A 115 -11.77 2.12 1.86
CA ASN A 115 -11.60 0.73 1.45
C ASN A 115 -10.12 0.43 1.10
N GLN A 116 -9.84 -0.77 0.59
CA GLN A 116 -8.51 -1.15 0.11
C GLN A 116 -8.09 -0.32 -1.10
N SER A 117 -6.84 0.17 -1.05
CA SER A 117 -6.13 0.74 -2.18
C SER A 117 -5.21 -0.30 -2.79
N THR A 118 -4.95 -0.20 -4.09
CA THR A 118 -3.99 -1.07 -4.80
C THR A 118 -2.75 -0.25 -5.14
N ILE A 119 -1.60 -0.69 -4.64
CA ILE A 119 -0.29 -0.12 -4.97
C ILE A 119 0.32 -0.91 -6.11
N LEU A 120 0.77 -0.21 -7.15
CA LEU A 120 1.53 -0.75 -8.26
C LEU A 120 2.94 -0.15 -8.26
N VAL A 121 3.95 -1.00 -8.39
CA VAL A 121 5.31 -0.59 -8.74
C VAL A 121 5.48 -0.79 -10.24
N ILE A 122 5.74 0.29 -10.97
CA ILE A 122 5.69 0.32 -12.43
C ILE A 122 7.01 0.86 -12.98
N VAL A 123 7.48 0.24 -14.06
CA VAL A 123 8.65 0.67 -14.85
C VAL A 123 8.27 0.74 -16.33
N LYS A 124 8.88 1.64 -17.08
CA LYS A 124 8.76 1.66 -18.55
C LYS A 124 10.11 1.61 -19.23
N ASN A 125 11.03 2.43 -18.74
CA ASN A 125 12.37 2.58 -19.27
C ASN A 125 13.38 2.43 -18.12
N ALA A 126 14.67 2.24 -18.45
CA ALA A 126 15.71 2.19 -17.44
C ALA A 126 15.82 3.52 -16.66
N GLU A 127 15.52 4.64 -17.33
CA GLU A 127 15.51 5.99 -16.77
C GLU A 127 14.20 6.71 -17.15
N ASN A 128 13.80 7.71 -16.36
CA ASN A 128 12.61 8.55 -16.56
C ASN A 128 11.24 7.86 -16.44
N SER A 129 11.17 6.63 -15.90
CA SER A 129 9.91 5.96 -15.63
C SER A 129 8.97 6.78 -14.75
N ILE A 130 9.50 7.59 -13.82
CA ILE A 130 8.67 8.48 -12.99
C ILE A 130 7.92 9.49 -13.86
N GLN A 131 8.62 10.14 -14.80
CA GLN A 131 8.03 11.13 -15.69
C GLN A 131 7.06 10.49 -16.70
N ASP A 132 7.38 9.30 -17.18
CA ASP A 132 6.48 8.52 -18.04
C ASP A 132 5.17 8.20 -17.32
N VAL A 133 5.25 7.73 -16.08
CA VAL A 133 4.06 7.42 -15.26
C VAL A 133 3.25 8.68 -14.95
N LEU A 134 3.90 9.78 -14.55
CA LEU A 134 3.21 11.04 -14.30
C LEU A 134 2.49 11.56 -15.55
N SER A 135 3.14 11.46 -16.71
CA SER A 135 2.53 11.85 -17.99
C SER A 135 1.30 10.99 -18.32
N LYS A 136 1.35 9.69 -17.99
CA LYS A 136 0.24 8.76 -18.20
C LYS A 136 -0.92 9.00 -17.24
N VAL A 137 -0.63 9.21 -15.96
CA VAL A 137 -1.62 9.47 -14.90
C VAL A 137 -2.25 10.85 -15.08
N GLY A 138 -1.46 11.83 -15.48
CA GLY A 138 -1.85 13.23 -15.64
C GLY A 138 -1.89 14.00 -14.32
N PRO A 139 -2.37 15.25 -14.34
CA PRO A 139 -2.49 16.06 -13.13
C PRO A 139 -3.43 15.43 -12.10
N PHE A 140 -3.12 15.56 -10.81
CA PHE A 140 -3.96 15.02 -9.74
C PHE A 140 -5.23 15.84 -9.47
N ASN A 141 -5.29 17.08 -9.95
CA ASN A 141 -6.51 17.87 -9.96
C ASN A 141 -7.40 17.38 -11.11
N TYR A 142 -8.54 16.77 -10.76
CA TYR A 142 -9.45 16.15 -11.71
C TYR A 142 -9.97 17.13 -12.75
N GLU A 143 -10.36 18.35 -12.35
CA GLU A 143 -10.86 19.36 -13.29
C GLU A 143 -9.78 19.78 -14.28
N HIS A 144 -8.54 19.96 -13.82
CA HIS A 144 -7.43 20.27 -14.70
C HIS A 144 -7.11 19.11 -15.64
N ALA A 145 -7.07 17.87 -15.14
CA ALA A 145 -6.84 16.68 -15.95
C ALA A 145 -7.92 16.54 -17.03
N LYS A 146 -9.20 16.64 -16.66
CA LYS A 146 -10.32 16.53 -17.58
C LYS A 146 -10.30 17.56 -18.70
N ASN A 147 -9.93 18.81 -18.39
CA ASN A 147 -9.95 19.91 -19.35
C ASN A 147 -8.70 19.96 -20.24
N SER A 148 -7.52 19.67 -19.68
CA SER A 148 -6.23 19.84 -20.38
C SER A 148 -5.59 18.54 -20.84
N PHE A 149 -5.93 17.41 -20.21
CA PHE A 149 -5.33 16.09 -20.45
C PHE A 149 -6.41 14.98 -20.48
N PRO A 150 -7.42 15.06 -21.37
CA PRO A 150 -8.59 14.17 -21.34
C PRO A 150 -8.24 12.68 -21.51
N GLU A 151 -7.06 12.38 -22.05
CA GLU A 151 -6.57 11.01 -22.23
C GLU A 151 -5.86 10.41 -21.00
N SER A 152 -5.62 11.22 -19.95
CA SER A 152 -4.95 10.79 -18.74
C SER A 152 -5.83 9.86 -17.89
N LEU A 153 -5.20 9.04 -17.04
CA LEU A 153 -5.96 8.11 -16.20
C LEU A 153 -6.84 8.86 -15.17
N VAL A 154 -6.36 9.96 -14.60
CA VAL A 154 -7.18 10.79 -13.69
C VAL A 154 -8.38 11.38 -14.42
N ALA A 155 -8.23 11.83 -15.67
CA ALA A 155 -9.36 12.35 -16.45
C ALA A 155 -10.40 11.28 -16.78
N LYS A 156 -9.95 10.03 -17.04
CA LYS A 156 -10.81 8.90 -17.43
C LYS A 156 -11.55 8.26 -16.26
N TYR A 157 -10.89 8.14 -15.12
CA TYR A 157 -11.38 7.34 -14.00
C TYR A 157 -11.71 8.17 -12.76
N GLY A 158 -11.21 9.40 -12.65
CA GLY A 158 -11.53 10.29 -11.55
C GLY A 158 -13.00 10.75 -11.59
N LEU A 159 -13.55 11.00 -10.40
CA LEU A 159 -14.90 11.51 -10.19
C LEU A 159 -14.89 12.97 -9.70
N SER A 160 -13.91 13.33 -8.87
CA SER A 160 -13.73 14.67 -8.29
C SER A 160 -12.26 14.89 -7.89
N ASN A 161 -11.91 16.05 -7.32
CA ASN A 161 -10.55 16.29 -6.82
C ASN A 161 -10.19 15.39 -5.62
N VAL A 162 -11.16 15.11 -4.74
CA VAL A 162 -10.98 14.18 -3.60
C VAL A 162 -10.90 12.74 -4.11
N GLN A 163 -11.76 12.39 -5.07
CA GLN A 163 -11.86 11.08 -5.70
C GLN A 163 -11.25 11.09 -7.10
N ASN A 164 -9.97 11.44 -7.19
CA ASN A 164 -9.25 11.54 -8.46
C ASN A 164 -8.80 10.16 -8.99
N GLY A 165 -9.06 9.08 -8.24
CA GLY A 165 -8.86 7.70 -8.65
C GLY A 165 -7.41 7.21 -8.56
N LEU A 166 -6.45 8.00 -9.03
CA LEU A 166 -5.05 7.61 -9.10
C LEU A 166 -4.12 8.71 -8.58
N GLU A 167 -3.06 8.29 -7.90
CA GLU A 167 -1.96 9.14 -7.48
C GLU A 167 -0.63 8.44 -7.79
N ALA A 168 0.42 9.19 -8.15
CA ALA A 168 1.71 8.64 -8.51
C ALA A 168 2.86 9.40 -7.84
N ALA A 169 3.99 8.71 -7.63
CA ALA A 169 5.20 9.33 -7.13
C ALA A 169 5.67 10.45 -8.08
N GLN A 170 5.91 11.65 -7.53
CA GLN A 170 6.33 12.82 -8.31
C GLN A 170 7.84 12.92 -8.47
N ASN A 171 8.60 12.20 -7.64
CA ASN A 171 10.06 12.22 -7.64
C ASN A 171 10.62 10.92 -7.04
N LYS A 172 11.95 10.76 -7.15
CA LYS A 172 12.67 9.58 -6.67
C LYS A 172 12.54 9.36 -5.15
N GLU A 173 12.44 10.44 -4.37
CA GLU A 173 12.29 10.32 -2.91
C GLU A 173 10.95 9.66 -2.56
N GLN A 174 9.87 10.08 -3.22
CA GLN A 174 8.54 9.48 -3.04
C GLN A 174 8.48 8.04 -3.56
N ALA A 175 9.13 7.74 -4.68
CA ALA A 175 9.14 6.39 -5.24
C ALA A 175 9.92 5.36 -4.40
N ASN A 176 10.90 5.82 -3.62
CA ASN A 176 11.78 4.98 -2.80
C ASN A 176 11.34 4.88 -1.32
N LYS A 177 10.25 5.55 -0.92
CA LYS A 177 9.69 5.51 0.44
C LYS A 177 8.76 4.32 0.62
#